data_AF-A0A183ISI0-F1
#
_entry.id   AF-A0A183ISI0-F1
#
_cell.length_a   1.000
_cell.length_b   1.000
_cell.length_c   1.000
_cell.angle_alpha   90.00
_cell.angle_beta   90.00
_cell.angle_gamma   90.00
#
_symmetry.space_group_name_H-M   'P 1'
#
loop_
_entity.id
_entity.type
_entity.pdbx_description
1 polymer ?
#
loop_
_entity_poly.entity_id
_entity_poly.type
_entity_poly.pdbx_seq_one_letter_code
_entity_poly.pdbx_strand_id
1 'polypeptide(L)'
;MFQVNTWERMTFNAFMHPRNLYKHNRPNFAELAQMDPEFKKHCRVGLDGMLTLDFKDPQAVRALTLALLKKDFDLEVDFPLDSLVPRVPLRLNYILWLEDIVKENKFAPDADDQIFGIDIGNFSFDHVYIPSVFCQLFTFSRLLNHYNMA
;
A
#
# COMPACT_ATOMS: atom_id res chain seq x y z
N MET A 1 -41.75 -16.72 0.56
CA MET A 1 -40.62 -16.66 -0.39
C MET A 1 -39.67 -15.59 0.15
N PHE A 2 -38.70 -15.99 0.97
CA PHE A 2 -37.76 -15.03 1.58
C PHE A 2 -36.71 -14.64 0.54
N GLN A 3 -36.67 -13.34 0.18
CA GLN A 3 -35.56 -12.77 -0.58
C GLN A 3 -34.34 -12.68 0.36
N VAL A 4 -33.44 -13.65 0.25
CA VAL A 4 -32.05 -13.53 0.72
C VAL A 4 -31.23 -12.82 -0.36
N ASN A 5 -31.37 -11.50 -0.43
CA ASN A 5 -30.51 -10.58 -1.18
C ASN A 5 -30.10 -9.53 -0.12
N THR A 6 -28.86 -9.32 0.29
CA THR A 6 -27.63 -9.13 -0.46
C THR A 6 -26.46 -9.34 0.50
N TRP A 7 -25.59 -10.33 0.25
CA TRP A 7 -24.22 -10.22 0.74
C TRP A 7 -23.53 -9.25 -0.22
N GLU A 8 -23.72 -7.94 -0.01
CA GLU A 8 -22.76 -6.98 -0.55
C GLU A 8 -21.39 -7.47 -0.13
N ARG A 9 -20.52 -7.75 -1.10
CA ARG A 9 -19.10 -7.98 -0.81
C ARG A 9 -18.69 -6.73 -0.04
N MET A 10 -18.50 -6.83 1.28
CA MET A 10 -17.88 -5.77 2.05
C MET A 10 -16.48 -5.63 1.50
N THR A 11 -16.33 -4.76 0.52
CA THR A 11 -15.01 -4.40 0.01
C THR A 11 -14.39 -3.57 1.12
N PHE A 12 -13.29 -4.04 1.69
CA PHE A 12 -12.58 -3.34 2.77
C PHE A 12 -12.19 -1.89 2.40
N ASN A 13 -12.31 -1.51 1.13
CA ASN A 13 -12.24 -0.14 0.61
C ASN A 13 -13.13 0.85 1.39
N ALA A 14 -14.30 0.44 1.89
CA ALA A 14 -15.17 1.32 2.68
C ALA A 14 -14.47 1.86 3.94
N PHE A 15 -13.57 1.08 4.52
CA PHE A 15 -12.79 1.43 5.71
C PHE A 15 -11.42 2.03 5.40
N MET A 16 -11.08 2.25 4.11
CA MET A 16 -9.85 2.94 3.75
C MET A 16 -9.96 4.44 4.04
N HIS A 17 -8.83 5.01 4.44
CA HIS A 17 -8.68 6.44 4.68
C HIS A 17 -9.10 7.23 3.42
N PRO A 18 -9.85 8.36 3.54
CA PRO A 18 -10.30 9.14 2.37
C PRO A 18 -9.17 9.56 1.42
N ARG A 19 -7.99 9.89 1.98
CA ARG A 19 -6.77 10.26 1.23
C ARG A 19 -5.99 9.06 0.67
N ASN A 20 -6.46 7.83 0.86
CA ASN A 20 -5.77 6.64 0.35
C ASN A 20 -5.99 6.49 -1.16
N LEU A 21 -4.88 6.48 -1.93
CA LEU A 21 -4.87 6.30 -3.38
C LEU A 21 -5.75 5.12 -3.86
N TYR A 22 -5.71 4.01 -3.11
CA TYR A 22 -6.38 2.77 -3.49
C TYR A 22 -7.85 2.67 -3.08
N LYS A 23 -8.39 3.68 -2.38
CA LYS A 23 -9.78 3.67 -1.92
C LYS A 23 -10.76 3.59 -3.09
N HIS A 24 -10.55 4.46 -4.09
CA HIS A 24 -11.37 4.56 -5.29
C HIS A 24 -10.69 3.97 -6.53
N ASN A 25 -9.35 3.89 -6.53
CA ASN A 25 -8.57 3.42 -7.67
C ASN A 25 -7.92 2.06 -7.35
N ARG A 26 -8.61 0.97 -7.67
CA ARG A 26 -8.04 -0.37 -7.47
C ARG A 26 -6.84 -0.58 -8.41
N PRO A 27 -5.80 -1.30 -7.96
CA PRO A 27 -4.67 -1.65 -8.81
C PRO A 27 -5.12 -2.34 -10.10
N ASN A 28 -4.70 -1.78 -11.24
CA ASN A 28 -4.93 -2.39 -12.54
C ASN A 28 -3.84 -3.44 -12.81
N PHE A 29 -4.18 -4.72 -12.66
CA PHE A 29 -3.23 -5.81 -12.84
C PHE A 29 -2.74 -5.96 -14.28
N ALA A 30 -3.55 -5.57 -15.27
CA ALA A 30 -3.13 -5.60 -16.67
C ALA A 30 -1.99 -4.60 -16.94
N GLU A 31 -2.10 -3.40 -16.38
CA GLU A 31 -1.07 -2.37 -16.49
C GLU A 31 0.19 -2.75 -15.69
N LEU A 32 0.02 -3.23 -14.46
CA LEU A 32 1.15 -3.69 -13.63
C LEU A 32 1.90 -4.84 -14.31
N ALA A 33 1.20 -5.79 -14.92
CA ALA A 33 1.82 -6.90 -15.64
C ALA A 33 2.54 -6.48 -16.94
N GLN A 34 2.21 -5.31 -17.50
CA GLN A 34 2.95 -4.74 -18.63
C GLN A 34 4.25 -4.08 -18.16
N MET A 35 4.23 -3.41 -17.01
CA MET A 35 5.38 -2.72 -16.44
C MET A 35 6.38 -3.67 -15.78
N ASP A 36 5.88 -4.73 -15.12
CA ASP A 36 6.68 -5.68 -14.36
C ASP A 36 6.47 -7.11 -14.90
N PRO A 37 7.42 -7.62 -15.72
CA PRO A 37 7.38 -8.98 -16.23
C PRO A 37 7.45 -10.05 -15.15
N GLU A 38 8.04 -9.76 -13.99
CA GLU A 38 8.11 -10.69 -12.87
C GLU A 38 6.73 -10.84 -12.23
N PHE A 39 6.05 -9.72 -11.97
CA PHE A 39 4.67 -9.73 -11.50
C PHE A 39 3.75 -10.51 -12.45
N LYS A 40 3.92 -10.34 -13.77
CA LYS A 40 3.13 -11.05 -14.78
C LYS A 40 3.23 -12.58 -14.66
N LYS A 41 4.36 -13.14 -14.23
CA LYS A 41 4.53 -14.60 -14.05
C LYS A 41 3.61 -15.17 -12.97
N HIS A 42 3.23 -14.35 -12.00
CA HIS A 42 2.35 -14.74 -10.90
C HIS A 42 0.86 -14.48 -11.19
N CYS A 43 0.54 -13.75 -12.27
CA CYS A 43 -0.84 -13.49 -12.67
C CYS A 43 -1.47 -14.66 -13.43
N ARG A 44 -2.78 -14.86 -13.24
CA ARG A 44 -3.59 -15.84 -13.98
C ARG A 44 -4.80 -15.14 -14.60
N VAL A 45 -5.20 -15.57 -15.79
CA VAL A 45 -6.44 -15.08 -16.40
C VAL A 45 -7.63 -15.76 -15.73
N GLY A 46 -8.51 -14.98 -15.13
CA GLY A 46 -9.76 -15.44 -14.55
C GLY A 46 -10.79 -15.84 -15.61
N LEU A 47 -11.89 -16.45 -15.18
CA LEU A 47 -12.99 -16.85 -16.07
C LEU A 47 -13.68 -15.66 -16.76
N ASP A 48 -13.55 -14.48 -16.19
CA ASP A 48 -14.03 -13.19 -16.71
C ASP A 48 -13.04 -12.52 -17.68
N GLY A 49 -11.91 -13.18 -17.98
CA GLY A 49 -10.84 -12.65 -18.84
C GLY A 49 -9.95 -11.63 -18.15
N MET A 50 -10.18 -11.32 -16.87
CA MET A 50 -9.36 -10.36 -16.11
C MET A 50 -8.15 -11.05 -15.51
N LEU A 51 -7.03 -10.31 -15.37
CA LEU A 51 -5.90 -10.82 -14.60
C LEU A 51 -6.26 -10.88 -13.12
N THR A 52 -5.93 -12.02 -12.51
CA THR A 52 -6.14 -12.34 -11.11
C THR A 52 -4.81 -12.80 -10.50
N LEU A 53 -4.72 -12.70 -9.18
CA LEU A 53 -3.53 -13.04 -8.41
C LEU A 53 -3.93 -13.97 -7.27
N ASP A 54 -3.10 -14.98 -6.98
CA ASP A 54 -3.27 -15.80 -5.79
C ASP A 54 -2.65 -15.09 -4.57
N PHE A 55 -3.49 -14.46 -3.75
CA PHE A 55 -3.04 -13.76 -2.54
C PHE A 55 -2.54 -14.70 -1.42
N LYS A 56 -2.60 -16.02 -1.61
CA LYS A 56 -2.00 -17.00 -0.69
C LYS A 56 -0.56 -17.32 -1.03
N ASP A 57 -0.11 -17.03 -2.26
CA ASP A 57 1.27 -17.22 -2.68
C ASP A 57 2.12 -16.03 -2.22
N PRO A 58 3.09 -16.23 -1.30
CA PRO A 58 3.94 -15.15 -0.82
C PRO A 58 4.76 -14.49 -1.94
N GLN A 59 5.17 -15.24 -2.97
CA GLN A 59 5.94 -14.69 -4.10
C GLN A 59 5.07 -13.79 -4.97
N ALA A 60 3.82 -14.20 -5.22
CA ALA A 60 2.84 -13.39 -5.94
C ALA A 60 2.54 -12.08 -5.20
N VAL A 61 2.36 -12.13 -3.87
CA VAL A 61 2.16 -10.94 -3.03
C VAL A 61 3.40 -10.05 -3.00
N ARG A 62 4.61 -10.63 -2.94
CA ARG A 62 5.89 -9.90 -3.03
C ARG A 62 5.98 -9.13 -4.34
N ALA A 63 5.76 -9.79 -5.47
CA ALA A 63 5.82 -9.16 -6.78
C ALA A 63 4.77 -8.04 -6.92
N LEU A 64 3.55 -8.25 -6.41
CA LEU A 64 2.52 -7.20 -6.38
C LEU A 64 2.99 -5.98 -5.57
N THR A 65 3.50 -6.20 -4.36
CA THR A 65 3.96 -5.12 -3.49
C THR A 65 5.09 -4.32 -4.13
N LEU A 66 6.07 -5.00 -4.74
CA LEU A 66 7.17 -4.34 -5.45
C LEU A 66 6.67 -3.51 -6.65
N ALA A 67 5.79 -4.09 -7.47
CA ALA A 67 5.23 -3.40 -8.63
C ALA A 67 4.43 -2.15 -8.22
N LEU A 68 3.66 -2.22 -7.13
CA LEU A 68 2.93 -1.08 -6.58
C LEU A 68 3.85 0.01 -6.03
N LEU A 69 4.85 -0.37 -5.25
CA LEU A 69 5.82 0.58 -4.69
C LEU A 69 6.57 1.33 -5.78
N LYS A 70 7.00 0.61 -6.82
CA LYS A 70 7.69 1.21 -7.97
C LYS A 70 6.76 2.12 -8.77
N LYS A 71 5.55 1.66 -9.11
CA LYS A 71 4.63 2.43 -9.96
C LYS A 71 4.09 3.68 -9.28
N ASP A 72 3.59 3.54 -8.05
CA ASP A 72 2.77 4.58 -7.42
C ASP A 72 3.59 5.50 -6.50
N PHE A 73 4.78 5.06 -6.07
CA PHE A 73 5.63 5.79 -5.11
C PHE A 73 7.08 5.98 -5.59
N ASP A 74 7.46 5.43 -6.74
CA ASP A 74 8.84 5.44 -7.27
C ASP A 74 9.86 4.84 -6.27
N LEU A 75 9.43 3.81 -5.53
CA LEU A 75 10.27 3.15 -4.52
C LEU A 75 10.76 1.79 -5.03
N GLU A 76 12.08 1.68 -5.20
CA GLU A 76 12.76 0.40 -5.44
C GLU A 76 13.22 -0.21 -4.11
N VAL A 77 12.66 -1.36 -3.78
CA VAL A 77 12.89 -2.07 -2.51
C VAL A 77 13.21 -3.53 -2.84
N ASP A 78 14.03 -4.17 -2.02
CA ASP A 78 14.21 -5.62 -2.09
C ASP A 78 13.80 -6.27 -0.78
N PHE A 79 12.87 -7.22 -0.86
CA PHE A 79 12.41 -7.98 0.31
C PHE A 79 13.11 -9.34 0.31
N PRO A 80 13.77 -9.76 1.41
CA PRO A 80 14.26 -11.13 1.57
C PRO A 80 13.13 -12.14 1.38
N LEU A 81 13.44 -13.32 0.84
CA LEU A 81 12.45 -14.36 0.53
C LEU A 81 11.66 -14.83 1.76
N ASP A 82 12.29 -14.83 2.94
CA ASP A 82 11.68 -15.26 4.20
C ASP A 82 11.07 -14.12 5.03
N SER A 83 10.96 -12.92 4.44
CA SER A 83 10.43 -11.74 5.15
C SER A 83 8.92 -11.57 4.95
N LEU A 84 8.27 -10.96 5.95
CA LEU A 84 6.87 -10.58 5.83
C LEU A 84 6.71 -9.45 4.79
N VAL A 85 5.96 -9.73 3.72
CA VAL A 85 5.66 -8.72 2.70
C VAL A 85 4.53 -7.80 3.18
N PRO A 86 4.74 -6.48 3.27
CA PRO A 86 3.67 -5.56 3.63
C PRO A 86 2.64 -5.42 2.51
N ARG A 87 1.36 -5.35 2.87
CA ARG A 87 0.29 -4.95 1.94
C ARG A 87 0.22 -3.42 1.87
N VAL A 88 0.65 -2.84 0.76
CA VAL A 88 0.80 -1.38 0.56
C VAL A 88 -0.46 -0.59 0.95
N PRO A 89 -1.69 -0.95 0.50
CA PRO A 89 -2.86 -0.14 0.81
C PRO A 89 -3.15 -0.03 2.32
N LEU A 90 -2.85 -1.08 3.08
CA LEU A 90 -3.06 -1.10 4.52
C LEU A 90 -2.00 -0.26 5.25
N ARG A 91 -0.74 -0.29 4.80
CA ARG A 91 0.32 0.55 5.37
C ARG A 91 0.08 2.04 5.08
N LEU A 92 -0.39 2.36 3.88
CA LEU A 92 -0.75 3.73 3.53
C LEU A 92 -1.91 4.26 4.40
N ASN A 93 -2.91 3.44 4.72
CA ASN A 93 -3.97 3.84 5.66
C ASN A 93 -3.40 4.24 7.02
N TYR A 94 -2.46 3.44 7.55
CA TYR A 94 -1.87 3.71 8.85
C TYR A 94 -1.07 5.02 8.85
N ILE A 95 -0.28 5.25 7.80
CA ILE A 95 0.48 6.49 7.58
C ILE A 95 -0.45 7.71 7.56
N LEU A 96 -1.51 7.67 6.74
CA LEU A 96 -2.44 8.78 6.61
C LEU A 96 -3.18 9.08 7.92
N TRP A 97 -3.50 8.04 8.69
CA TRP A 97 -4.10 8.22 10.01
C TRP A 97 -3.15 8.86 11.02
N LEU A 98 -1.87 8.50 10.98
CA LEU A 98 -0.84 9.14 11.81
C LEU A 98 -0.64 10.62 11.44
N GLU A 99 -0.67 10.95 10.15
CA GLU A 99 -0.64 12.35 9.71
C GLU A 99 -1.81 13.17 10.27
N ASP A 100 -3.02 12.60 10.24
CA ASP A 100 -4.21 13.26 10.79
C ASP A 100 -4.04 13.50 12.30
N ILE A 101 -3.54 12.53 13.05
CA ILE A 101 -3.25 12.67 14.50
C ILE A 101 -2.24 13.78 14.74
N VAL A 102 -1.14 13.81 13.99
CA VAL A 102 -0.09 14.84 14.13
C VAL A 102 -0.66 16.22 13.87
N LYS A 103 -1.50 16.36 12.85
CA LYS A 103 -2.15 17.61 12.47
C LYS A 103 -3.18 18.08 13.49
N GLU A 104 -4.08 17.20 13.92
CA GLU A 104 -5.13 17.48 14.92
C GLU A 104 -4.54 17.95 16.25
N ASN A 105 -3.43 17.34 16.68
CA ASN A 105 -2.76 17.67 17.94
C ASN A 105 -1.74 18.81 17.80
N LYS A 106 -1.55 19.37 16.60
CA LYS A 106 -0.58 20.45 16.32
C LYS A 106 0.83 20.11 16.80
N PHE A 107 1.25 18.85 16.65
CA PHE A 107 2.63 18.44 16.97
C PHE A 107 3.65 19.00 15.96
N ALA A 108 3.17 19.41 14.79
CA ALA A 108 3.91 20.12 13.74
C ALA A 108 2.99 21.24 13.17
N PRO A 109 2.89 22.38 13.86
CA PRO A 109 2.02 23.49 13.44
C PRO A 109 2.40 24.05 12.06
N ASP A 110 3.69 24.02 11.71
CA ASP A 110 4.19 24.49 10.43
C ASP A 110 4.50 23.32 9.49
N ALA A 111 4.27 23.54 8.19
CA ALA A 111 4.47 22.51 7.17
C ALA A 111 5.93 22.08 7.02
N ASP A 112 6.90 22.84 7.56
CA ASP A 112 8.33 22.55 7.52
C ASP A 112 8.85 21.90 8.81
N ASP A 113 8.01 21.76 9.84
CA ASP A 113 8.43 21.18 11.11
C ASP A 113 8.91 19.73 10.93
N GLN A 114 10.03 19.42 11.59
CA GLN A 114 10.57 18.08 11.60
C GLN A 114 9.78 17.21 12.58
N ILE A 115 9.22 16.12 12.08
CA ILE A 115 8.52 15.12 12.88
C ILE A 115 9.40 13.87 12.94
N PHE A 116 9.68 13.40 14.16
CA PHE A 116 10.40 12.17 14.39
C PHE A 116 9.42 11.07 14.80
N GLY A 117 9.37 10.00 14.01
CA GLY A 117 8.60 8.80 14.32
C GLY A 117 9.51 7.65 14.74
N ILE A 118 9.02 6.79 15.63
CA ILE A 118 9.67 5.52 15.95
C ILE A 118 8.74 4.42 15.43
N ASP A 119 9.19 3.69 14.42
CA ASP A 119 8.49 2.48 13.96
C ASP A 119 9.01 1.27 14.75
N ILE A 120 8.14 0.71 15.59
CA ILE A 120 8.45 -0.46 16.41
C ILE A 120 7.87 -1.70 15.71
N GLY A 121 8.74 -2.43 15.01
CA GLY A 121 8.39 -3.69 14.39
C GLY A 121 9.62 -4.39 13.83
N ASN A 122 10.12 -5.40 14.56
CA ASN A 122 11.16 -6.29 14.04
C ASN A 122 10.92 -7.70 14.60
N PHE A 123 10.43 -8.60 13.75
CA PHE A 123 10.60 -10.05 13.92
C PHE A 123 10.64 -10.70 12.53
N SER A 124 11.62 -10.30 11.75
CA SER A 124 12.21 -11.18 10.75
C SER A 124 13.70 -11.02 10.98
N PHE A 125 14.33 -12.07 11.51
CA PHE A 125 15.77 -12.09 11.71
C PHE A 125 16.41 -11.63 10.39
N ASP A 126 17.25 -10.60 10.51
CA ASP A 126 18.21 -10.09 9.51
C ASP A 126 17.91 -8.79 8.74
N HIS A 127 16.70 -8.21 8.62
CA HIS A 127 16.59 -6.96 7.80
C HIS A 127 15.51 -5.90 8.13
N VAL A 128 15.92 -4.63 8.11
CA VAL A 128 15.21 -3.36 8.43
C VAL A 128 14.35 -2.83 7.25
N TYR A 129 13.73 -3.68 6.44
CA TYR A 129 13.06 -3.20 5.21
C TYR A 129 11.65 -2.63 5.46
N ILE A 130 10.89 -3.19 6.42
CA ILE A 130 9.52 -2.73 6.70
C ILE A 130 9.52 -1.29 7.28
N PRO A 131 10.40 -0.95 8.24
CA PRO A 131 10.52 0.43 8.72
C PRO A 131 10.98 1.40 7.63
N SER A 132 11.88 0.97 6.72
CA SER A 132 12.34 1.80 5.61
C SER A 132 11.19 2.14 4.65
N VAL A 133 10.36 1.17 4.28
CA VAL A 133 9.19 1.40 3.41
C VAL A 133 8.18 2.33 4.09
N PHE A 134 7.95 2.17 5.39
CA PHE A 134 7.07 3.07 6.13
C PHE A 134 7.57 4.52 6.11
N CYS A 135 8.86 4.74 6.44
CA CYS A 135 9.47 6.07 6.40
C CYS A 135 9.39 6.70 5.01
N GLN A 136 9.70 5.93 3.96
CA GLN A 136 9.65 6.41 2.58
C GLN A 136 8.23 6.78 2.14
N LEU A 137 7.23 5.96 2.47
CA LEU A 137 5.82 6.26 2.20
C LEU A 137 5.32 7.48 2.97
N PHE A 138 5.78 7.68 4.22
CA PHE A 138 5.44 8.87 5.02
C PHE A 138 6.01 10.15 4.40
N THR A 139 7.30 10.13 3.99
CA THR A 139 7.91 11.27 3.28
C THR A 139 7.19 11.56 1.96
N PHE A 140 6.85 10.54 1.18
CA PHE A 140 6.14 10.70 -0.10
C PHE A 140 4.74 11.30 0.08
N SER A 141 3.98 10.84 1.08
CA SER A 141 2.65 11.38 1.39
C SER A 141 2.70 12.88 1.71
N ARG A 142 3.71 13.33 2.48
CA ARG A 142 3.90 14.75 2.78
C ARG A 142 4.31 15.56 1.55
N LEU A 143 5.16 15.01 0.67
CA LEU A 143 5.51 15.67 -0.61
C LEU A 143 4.28 15.89 -1.49
N LEU A 144 3.42 14.87 -1.66
CA LEU A 144 2.18 15.03 -2.43
C LEU A 144 1.25 16.11 -1.85
N ASN A 145 1.17 16.25 -0.53
CA ASN A 145 0.40 17.33 0.10
C ASN A 145 1.03 18.71 -0.14
N HIS A 146 2.36 18.84 -0.17
CA HIS A 146 3.01 20.10 -0.56
C HIS A 146 2.71 20.47 -2.02
N TYR A 147 2.76 19.51 -2.95
CA TYR A 147 2.50 19.76 -4.37
C TYR A 147 1.02 20.04 -4.69
N ASN A 148 0.08 19.45 -3.96
CA ASN A 148 -1.36 19.72 -4.15
C ASN A 148 -1.85 21.00 -3.46
N MET A 149 -1.00 21.71 -2.71
CA MET A 149 -1.29 23.03 -2.13
C MET A 149 -0.58 24.18 -2.85
N ALA A 150 0.07 23.92 -3.99
CA ALA A 150 0.68 24.92 -4.88
C ALA A 150 -0.19 25.20 -6.11
#